data_AF-A0A661GZP2-F1
#
_entry.id   AF-A0A661GZP2-F1
#
_cell.length_a   1.000
_cell.length_b   1.000
_cell.length_c   1.000
_cell.angle_alpha   90.00
_cell.angle_beta   90.00
_cell.angle_gamma   90.00
#
_symmetry.space_group_name_H-M   'P 1'
#
loop_
_entity.id
_entity.type
_entity.pdbx_description
1 polymer ?
#
loop_
_entity_poly.entity_id
_entity_poly.type
_entity_poly.pdbx_seq_one_letter_code
_entity_poly.pdbx_strand_id
1 'polypeptide(L)'
;MKLLGCGICHTDGALVGDPNYSLNLAGSSVGIAYTNPMVDKYPGVIYPSNITPDVETGIGSWSESEIIRLLCSGEASHDSQLLAVMPWPTYAWLTDSDALAIATYLRSLPPVKHRVPENVPAGRVATSPYVHFGVYQSRK
;
A
#
# COMPACT_ATOMS: atom_id res chain seq x y z
N MET A 1 2.11 -1.87 21.89
CA MET A 1 2.60 -2.13 20.52
C MET A 1 1.58 -1.59 19.53
N LYS A 2 1.66 -0.31 19.14
CA LYS A 2 0.85 0.20 18.02
C LYS A 2 1.61 -0.19 16.77
N LEU A 3 1.24 -1.33 16.18
CA LEU A 3 1.71 -1.72 14.86
C LEU A 3 1.58 -0.51 13.93
N LEU A 4 2.67 -0.24 13.20
CA LEU A 4 2.79 0.81 12.20
C LEU A 4 1.50 0.88 11.37
N GLY A 5 1.06 2.09 11.02
CA GLY A 5 -0.26 2.41 10.45
C GLY A 5 -0.62 1.76 9.11
N CYS A 6 -0.08 0.59 8.76
CA CYS A 6 -0.37 -0.21 7.59
C CYS A 6 -1.88 -0.38 7.39
N GLY A 7 -2.63 -0.62 8.47
CA GLY A 7 -4.09 -0.80 8.42
C GLY A 7 -4.88 0.42 7.93
N ILE A 8 -4.28 1.62 7.88
CA ILE A 8 -4.94 2.81 7.32
C ILE A 8 -5.04 2.72 5.80
N CYS A 9 -4.06 2.10 5.15
CA CYS A 9 -4.02 1.98 3.69
C CYS A 9 -4.37 0.56 3.22
N HIS A 10 -3.89 -0.46 3.94
CA HIS A 10 -4.02 -1.85 3.54
C HIS A 10 -5.28 -2.53 4.10
N THR A 11 -6.20 -1.81 4.73
CA THR A 11 -7.52 -2.36 5.09
C THR A 11 -8.57 -1.70 4.22
N ASP A 12 -9.39 -2.51 3.57
CA ASP A 12 -10.41 -2.01 2.68
C ASP A 12 -11.38 -1.08 3.41
N GLY A 13 -11.78 0.01 2.76
CA GLY A 13 -12.65 1.04 3.34
C GLY A 13 -11.99 1.97 4.38
N ALA A 14 -10.80 1.65 4.89
CA ALA A 14 -10.12 2.50 5.89
C ALA A 14 -9.78 3.91 5.35
N LEU A 15 -9.42 4.02 4.06
CA LEU A 15 -9.11 5.30 3.41
C LEU A 15 -10.31 6.27 3.35
N VAL A 16 -11.53 5.76 3.46
CA VAL A 16 -12.78 6.55 3.43
C VAL A 16 -13.49 6.59 4.79
N GLY A 17 -12.85 6.06 5.84
CA GLY A 17 -13.38 6.10 7.21
C GLY A 17 -14.38 4.98 7.55
N ASP A 18 -14.50 3.95 6.70
CA ASP A 18 -15.39 2.80 6.92
C ASP A 18 -14.61 1.48 6.80
N PRO A 19 -13.71 1.17 7.76
CA PRO A 19 -12.82 0.02 7.66
C PRO A 19 -13.58 -1.31 7.72
N ASN A 20 -13.43 -2.12 6.68
CA ASN A 20 -13.90 -3.50 6.64
C ASN A 20 -12.84 -4.43 7.26
N TYR A 21 -13.01 -4.77 8.54
CA TYR A 21 -12.06 -5.63 9.26
C TYR A 21 -12.04 -7.09 8.80
N SER A 22 -13.02 -7.54 8.01
CA SER A 22 -12.92 -8.83 7.32
C SER A 22 -11.86 -8.82 6.20
N LEU A 23 -11.45 -7.63 5.75
CA LEU A 23 -10.38 -7.38 4.78
C LEU A 23 -9.19 -6.64 5.44
N ASN A 24 -8.97 -6.86 6.74
CA ASN A 24 -7.86 -6.25 7.47
C ASN A 24 -6.51 -6.64 6.85
N LEU A 25 -5.71 -5.63 6.48
CA LEU A 25 -4.41 -5.79 5.80
C LEU A 25 -4.48 -6.49 4.43
N ALA A 26 -5.69 -6.69 3.89
CA ALA A 26 -5.93 -7.34 2.60
C ALA A 26 -5.92 -6.36 1.41
N GLY A 27 -5.39 -5.16 1.57
CA GLY A 27 -5.37 -4.11 0.56
C GLY A 27 -6.63 -3.25 0.55
N SER A 28 -6.77 -2.40 -0.46
CA SER A 28 -7.91 -1.48 -0.59
C SER A 28 -8.43 -1.40 -2.03
N SER A 29 -9.76 -1.47 -2.18
CA SER A 29 -10.48 -1.22 -3.42
C SER A 29 -10.51 0.26 -3.81
N VAL A 30 -10.23 1.16 -2.85
CA VAL A 30 -10.06 2.59 -3.05
C VAL A 30 -8.57 2.91 -3.19
N GLY A 31 -8.21 3.61 -4.26
CA GLY A 31 -6.84 4.01 -4.55
C GLY A 31 -6.45 5.36 -3.94
N ILE A 32 -5.18 5.72 -4.06
CA ILE A 32 -4.62 7.00 -3.64
C ILE A 32 -3.99 7.68 -4.85
N ALA A 33 -4.47 8.88 -5.17
CA ALA A 33 -3.88 9.73 -6.20
C ALA A 33 -2.56 10.35 -5.69
N TYR A 34 -1.49 10.23 -6.48
CA TYR A 34 -0.14 10.69 -6.09
C TYR A 34 0.37 11.89 -6.90
N THR A 35 -0.38 12.35 -7.91
CA THR A 35 -0.02 13.56 -8.69
C THR A 35 -0.91 14.75 -8.34
N ASN A 36 -0.60 15.94 -8.86
CA ASN A 36 -1.26 17.17 -8.46
C ASN A 36 -2.58 17.33 -9.23
N PRO A 37 -3.76 17.25 -8.59
CA PRO A 37 -5.05 17.37 -9.28
C PRO A 37 -5.29 18.75 -9.89
N MET A 38 -4.51 19.76 -9.52
CA MET A 38 -4.60 21.10 -10.10
C MET A 38 -3.86 21.23 -11.44
N VAL A 39 -3.00 20.26 -11.76
CA VAL A 39 -2.20 20.22 -13.00
C VAL A 39 -2.60 19.03 -13.86
N ASP A 40 -2.77 17.86 -13.23
CA ASP A 40 -3.04 16.60 -13.88
C ASP A 40 -4.55 16.34 -13.93
N LYS A 41 -5.15 16.48 -15.11
CA LYS A 41 -6.58 16.15 -15.32
C LYS A 41 -6.91 14.70 -14.94
N TYR A 42 -5.96 13.80 -15.15
CA TYR A 42 -6.07 12.39 -14.78
C TYR A 42 -4.86 12.03 -13.90
N PRO A 43 -5.05 11.94 -12.57
CA PRO A 43 -3.92 11.69 -11.70
C PRO A 43 -3.41 10.27 -11.83
N GLY A 44 -2.14 10.05 -11.47
CA GLY A 44 -1.66 8.70 -11.21
C GLY A 44 -2.28 8.17 -9.92
N VAL A 45 -2.74 6.92 -9.92
CA VAL A 45 -3.46 6.29 -8.80
C VAL A 45 -2.81 4.96 -8.45
N ILE A 46 -2.56 4.75 -7.16
CA ILE A 46 -2.05 3.47 -6.62
C ILE A 46 -3.08 2.86 -5.70
N TYR A 47 -3.31 1.55 -5.82
CA TYR A 47 -4.18 0.78 -4.93
C TYR A 47 -3.31 0.02 -3.92
N PRO A 48 -3.48 0.24 -2.59
CA PRO A 48 -2.75 -0.50 -1.59
C PRO A 48 -2.93 -2.02 -1.75
N SER A 49 -1.83 -2.74 -1.93
CA SER A 49 -1.85 -4.19 -2.17
C SER A 49 -2.29 -4.99 -0.95
N ASN A 50 -2.71 -6.23 -1.18
CA ASN A 50 -2.91 -7.20 -0.11
C ASN A 50 -1.56 -7.63 0.49
N ILE A 51 -1.39 -7.44 1.79
CA ILE A 51 -0.15 -7.79 2.52
C ILE A 51 -0.37 -8.95 3.49
N THR A 52 -1.49 -9.66 3.38
CA THR A 52 -1.70 -10.95 4.05
C THR A 52 -0.93 -12.06 3.32
N PRO A 53 -0.68 -13.22 3.95
CA PRO A 53 0.09 -14.30 3.35
C PRO A 53 -0.71 -15.13 2.32
N ASP A 54 -1.77 -14.57 1.73
CA ASP A 54 -2.46 -15.19 0.60
C ASP A 54 -1.52 -15.31 -0.60
N VAL A 55 -1.48 -16.49 -1.23
CA VAL A 55 -0.51 -16.82 -2.29
C VAL A 55 -0.91 -16.22 -3.64
N GLU A 56 -2.20 -16.01 -3.89
CA GLU A 56 -2.71 -15.58 -5.19
C GLU A 56 -2.80 -14.06 -5.33
N THR A 57 -3.18 -13.40 -4.25
CA THR A 57 -3.48 -11.96 -4.24
C THR A 57 -2.61 -11.17 -3.28
N GLY A 58 -1.94 -11.84 -2.33
CA GLY A 58 -1.09 -11.21 -1.32
C GLY A 58 0.39 -11.55 -1.43
N ILE A 59 1.09 -11.49 -0.30
CA ILE A 59 2.54 -11.72 -0.19
C ILE A 59 2.88 -13.19 0.14
N GLY A 60 1.97 -14.11 -0.12
CA GLY A 60 2.10 -15.51 0.28
C GLY A 60 3.33 -16.22 -0.29
N SER A 61 3.81 -15.80 -1.46
CA SER A 61 5.00 -16.31 -2.15
C SER A 61 6.31 -15.61 -1.77
N TRP A 62 6.25 -14.53 -0.98
CA TRP A 62 7.41 -13.72 -0.63
C TRP A 62 8.10 -14.28 0.61
N SER A 63 9.43 -14.30 0.58
CA SER A 63 10.28 -14.57 1.74
C SER A 63 10.28 -13.38 2.72
N GLU A 64 10.63 -13.64 3.98
CA GLU A 64 10.80 -12.56 4.97
C GLU A 64 11.87 -11.53 4.53
N SER A 65 12.95 -12.00 3.89
CA SER A 65 13.98 -11.11 3.33
C SER A 65 13.46 -10.20 2.23
N GLU A 66 12.52 -10.67 1.39
CA GLU A 66 11.91 -9.82 0.36
C GLU A 66 10.97 -8.78 0.98
N ILE A 67 10.22 -9.16 2.02
CA ILE A 67 9.36 -8.23 2.77
C ILE A 67 10.22 -7.14 3.44
N ILE A 68 11.30 -7.54 4.14
CA ILE A 68 12.23 -6.62 4.80
C ILE A 68 12.88 -5.68 3.78
N ARG A 69 13.33 -6.22 2.64
CA ARG A 69 13.92 -5.42 1.56
C ARG A 69 12.92 -4.38 1.05
N LEU A 70 11.68 -4.75 0.76
CA LEU A 70 10.66 -3.78 0.35
C LEU A 70 10.43 -2.70 1.42
N LEU A 71 10.31 -3.10 2.69
CA LEU A 71 10.09 -2.17 3.80
C LEU A 71 11.23 -1.16 3.94
N CYS A 72 12.49 -1.62 3.91
CA CYS A 72 13.64 -0.79 4.28
C CYS A 72 14.29 -0.08 3.09
N SER A 73 14.29 -0.66 1.89
CA SER A 73 14.93 -0.05 0.71
C SER A 73 13.94 0.47 -0.32
N GLY A 74 12.64 0.16 -0.18
CA GLY A 74 11.66 0.49 -1.19
C GLY A 74 11.93 -0.23 -2.52
N GLU A 75 12.61 -1.37 -2.49
CA GLU A 75 12.78 -2.19 -3.69
C GLU A 75 11.77 -3.34 -3.66
N ALA A 76 10.69 -3.19 -4.41
CA ALA A 76 9.84 -4.33 -4.76
C ALA A 76 10.50 -5.12 -5.88
N SER A 77 10.51 -6.45 -5.79
CA SER A 77 11.05 -7.34 -6.83
C SER A 77 10.32 -7.25 -8.17
N HIS A 78 9.13 -6.62 -8.23
CA HIS A 78 8.26 -6.72 -9.40
C HIS A 78 7.57 -5.44 -9.91
N ASP A 79 7.51 -4.33 -9.17
CA ASP A 79 6.91 -3.09 -9.73
C ASP A 79 7.34 -1.83 -8.95
N SER A 80 8.09 -0.95 -9.62
CA SER A 80 8.65 0.28 -9.02
C SER A 80 7.60 1.35 -8.70
N GLN A 81 6.35 1.16 -9.14
CA GLN A 81 5.26 2.11 -8.87
C GLN A 81 4.60 1.93 -7.51
N LEU A 82 4.79 0.79 -6.84
CA LEU A 82 4.07 0.40 -5.61
C LEU A 82 4.30 1.33 -4.41
N LEU A 83 5.30 2.21 -4.48
CA LEU A 83 5.83 2.91 -3.33
C LEU A 83 5.76 4.44 -3.43
N ALA A 84 5.13 5.00 -4.47
CA ALA A 84 5.02 6.46 -4.57
C ALA A 84 4.25 7.07 -3.39
N VAL A 85 3.39 6.28 -2.73
CA VAL A 85 2.58 6.69 -1.57
C VAL A 85 3.02 6.00 -0.27
N MET A 86 3.63 4.82 -0.35
CA MET A 86 4.07 4.10 0.85
C MET A 86 5.28 4.80 1.47
N PRO A 87 5.26 5.13 2.79
CA PRO A 87 6.33 5.88 3.44
C PRO A 87 7.54 4.98 3.80
N TRP A 88 8.02 4.18 2.84
CA TRP A 88 9.18 3.31 3.02
C TRP A 88 10.44 4.02 3.53
N PRO A 89 10.75 5.31 3.21
CA PRO A 89 11.93 5.97 3.76
C PRO A 89 11.86 6.15 5.29
N THR A 90 10.65 6.14 5.87
CA THR A 90 10.48 6.14 7.33
C THR A 90 10.79 4.76 7.91
N TYR A 91 10.51 3.69 7.18
CA TYR A 91 10.78 2.31 7.59
C TYR A 91 12.24 1.89 7.34
N ALA A 92 12.98 2.62 6.50
CA ALA A 92 14.42 2.46 6.32
C ALA A 92 15.24 2.62 7.62
N TRP A 93 14.66 3.25 8.66
CA TRP A 93 15.28 3.45 9.97
C TRP A 93 14.95 2.35 10.99
N LEU A 94 14.17 1.34 10.60
CA LEU A 94 13.88 0.21 11.48
C LEU A 94 15.18 -0.55 11.79
N THR A 95 15.29 -1.05 13.02
CA THR A 95 16.33 -2.02 13.33
C THR A 95 16.05 -3.33 12.60
N ASP A 96 17.09 -4.13 12.33
CA ASP A 96 16.92 -5.46 11.72
C ASP A 96 15.91 -6.32 12.51
N SER A 97 15.92 -6.22 13.83
CA SER A 97 14.96 -6.92 14.70
C SER A 97 13.52 -6.44 14.52
N ASP A 98 13.30 -5.12 14.37
CA ASP A 98 11.96 -4.58 14.15
C ASP A 98 11.43 -4.94 12.75
N ALA A 99 12.29 -4.83 11.73
CA ALA A 99 11.95 -5.20 10.37
C ALA A 99 11.59 -6.69 10.27
N LEU A 100 12.38 -7.55 10.91
CA LEU A 100 12.08 -8.98 11.01
C LEU A 100 10.77 -9.23 11.75
N ALA A 101 10.54 -8.57 12.89
CA ALA A 101 9.31 -8.73 13.66
C ALA A 101 8.06 -8.37 12.83
N ILE A 102 8.13 -7.32 12.00
CA ILE A 102 7.05 -6.95 11.09
C ILE A 102 6.84 -8.02 10.02
N ALA A 103 7.92 -8.49 9.37
CA ALA A 103 7.83 -9.52 8.33
C ALA A 103 7.24 -10.82 8.88
N THR A 104 7.72 -11.28 10.03
CA THR A 104 7.19 -12.46 10.74
C THR A 104 5.73 -12.26 11.14
N TYR A 105 5.37 -11.08 11.64
CA TYR A 105 3.97 -10.76 11.97
C TYR A 105 3.06 -10.87 10.73
N LEU A 106 3.41 -10.21 9.62
CA LEU A 106 2.62 -10.27 8.38
C LEU A 106 2.49 -11.72 7.88
N ARG A 107 3.57 -12.50 7.97
CA ARG A 107 3.59 -13.92 7.60
C ARG A 107 2.70 -14.81 8.47
N SER A 108 2.44 -14.42 9.71
CA SER A 108 1.64 -15.16 10.69
C SER A 108 0.13 -14.87 10.62
N LEU A 109 -0.29 -13.86 9.85
CA LEU A 109 -1.70 -13.49 9.71
C LEU A 109 -2.49 -14.59 9.00
N PRO A 110 -3.81 -14.69 9.24
CA PRO A 110 -4.68 -15.47 8.37
C PRO A 110 -4.60 -14.95 6.92
N PRO A 111 -4.46 -15.82 5.90
CA PRO A 111 -4.51 -15.38 4.52
C PRO A 111 -5.91 -14.91 4.16
N VAL A 112 -6.01 -13.77 3.47
CA VAL A 112 -7.27 -13.23 2.96
C VAL A 112 -7.15 -13.08 1.46
N LYS A 113 -7.98 -13.78 0.69
CA LYS A 113 -8.01 -13.64 -0.76
C LYS A 113 -8.77 -12.37 -1.15
N HIS A 114 -8.07 -11.36 -1.63
CA HIS A 114 -8.63 -10.09 -2.05
C HIS A 114 -7.77 -9.45 -3.14
N ARG A 115 -8.32 -9.38 -4.35
CA ARG A 115 -7.65 -8.77 -5.51
C ARG A 115 -8.06 -7.29 -5.57
N VAL A 116 -7.08 -6.41 -5.38
CA VAL A 116 -7.27 -4.96 -5.55
C VAL A 116 -7.17 -4.56 -7.02
N PRO A 117 -7.71 -3.39 -7.42
CA PRO A 117 -7.54 -2.86 -8.77
C PRO A 117 -6.05 -2.65 -9.13
N GLU A 118 -5.77 -2.61 -10.43
CA GLU A 118 -4.42 -2.31 -10.91
C GLU A 118 -4.08 -0.82 -10.76
N ASN A 119 -2.81 -0.51 -10.53
CA ASN A 119 -2.31 0.86 -10.49
C ASN A 119 -2.50 1.54 -11.85
N VAL A 120 -2.82 2.83 -11.81
CA VAL A 120 -3.11 3.64 -12.99
C VAL A 120 -2.02 4.70 -13.13
N PRO A 121 -1.22 4.67 -14.21
CA PRO A 121 -0.25 5.73 -14.47
C PRO A 121 -0.91 7.09 -14.68
N ALA A 122 -0.21 8.16 -14.32
CA ALA A 122 -0.67 9.53 -14.58
C ALA A 122 -1.01 9.76 -16.05
N GLY A 123 -2.07 10.53 -16.31
CA GLY A 123 -2.60 10.79 -17.65
C GLY A 123 -3.60 9.73 -18.16
N ARG A 124 -3.83 8.63 -17.42
CA ARG A 124 -4.87 7.64 -17.72
C ARG A 124 -6.04 7.73 -16.76
N VAL A 125 -7.23 7.39 -17.23
CA VAL A 125 -8.46 7.40 -16.43
C VAL A 125 -8.48 6.18 -15.51
N ALA A 126 -8.54 6.42 -14.20
CA ALA A 126 -8.83 5.37 -13.22
C ALA A 126 -10.32 5.04 -13.23
N THR A 127 -10.65 3.75 -13.33
CA THR A 127 -12.03 3.25 -13.37
C THR A 127 -12.56 2.85 -11.99
N SER A 128 -11.67 2.63 -11.02
CA SER A 128 -12.02 2.32 -9.64
C SER A 128 -11.91 3.57 -8.75
N PRO A 129 -12.67 3.66 -7.64
CA PRO A 129 -12.65 4.82 -6.75
C PRO A 129 -11.25 5.13 -6.21
N TYR A 130 -10.98 6.41 -5.94
CA TYR A 130 -9.73 6.84 -5.31
C TYR A 130 -9.91 8.14 -4.52
N VAL A 131 -8.99 8.39 -3.59
CA VAL A 131 -8.91 9.62 -2.80
C VAL A 131 -7.66 10.42 -3.16
N HIS A 132 -7.68 11.72 -2.93
CA HIS A 132 -6.49 12.57 -3.02
C HIS A 132 -5.86 12.69 -1.63
N PHE A 133 -4.56 12.38 -1.53
CA PHE A 133 -3.83 12.46 -0.28
C PHE A 133 -2.82 13.60 -0.34
N GLY A 134 -3.04 14.65 0.45
CA GLY A 134 -2.17 15.83 0.51
C GLY A 134 -2.93 17.15 0.38
N VAL A 135 -2.25 18.25 0.71
CA VAL A 135 -2.75 19.61 0.52
C VAL A 135 -2.16 20.15 -0.78
N TYR A 136 -3.00 20.25 -1.82
CA TYR A 136 -2.59 20.83 -3.10
C TYR A 136 -2.94 22.32 -3.11
N GLN A 137 -1.93 23.17 -3.31
CA GLN A 137 -2.11 24.60 -3.45
C GLN A 137 -1.91 25.02 -4.90
N SER A 138 -2.78 25.90 -5.41
CA SER A 138 -2.55 26.56 -6.69
C SER A 138 -1.27 27.37 -6.58
N ARG A 139 -0.31 27.15 -7.50
CA ARG A 139 0.71 28.18 -7.74
C ARG A 139 -0.01 29.39 -8.32
N LYS A 140 0.05 30.52 -7.62
CA LYS A 140 -0.31 31.83 -8.17
C LYS A 140 0.68 32.25 -9.24
#